data_AF-A0A9W9KI41-F1
#
_entry.id   AF-A0A9W9KI41-F1
#
_cell.length_a   1.000
_cell.length_b   1.000
_cell.length_c   1.000
_cell.angle_alpha   90.00
_cell.angle_beta   90.00
_cell.angle_gamma   90.00
#
_symmetry.space_group_name_H-M   'P 1'
#
loop_
_entity.id
_entity.type
_entity.pdbx_description
1 polymer ?
#
loop_
_entity_poly.entity_id
_entity_poly.type
_entity_poly.pdbx_seq_one_letter_code
_entity_poly.pdbx_strand_id
1 'polypeptide(L)'
;MLHPISDNRMSGSSMRNLEMMKTMCGFTTYDNLVIATTMWPETPSYTGAVSLGTRESELLSDERFFGALVTRGATVFRHNEKGHQASPEWMASAQRIVAHLILQAERHPPGALQLQREMIEHKKALGETEAGIAVARDLYKAQQAHKRQLQQLEARYEAEKSQRNVDHAADLHDLRVELEKKLEGVEKDKQTLRSSMQEMYQKEKEALKERTKAFEKKLRADLAAKEQELGDMEDSLKAIRQDMARRSKTPSQDKQVIQIARHEEEACNVREKVSEAQTSHKEFVGQTEHFLGNGIPSGVAAGVIAGGQGFQSSALVYSDGAQAFAGNFLCTVM
;
A
#
# COMPACT_ATOMS: atom_id res chain seq x y z
N MET A 1 -10.88 9.28 0.20
CA MET A 1 -11.26 10.17 -0.91
C MET A 1 -11.61 11.54 -0.39
N LEU A 2 -11.29 12.59 -1.15
CA LEU A 2 -11.71 13.96 -0.84
C LEU A 2 -12.55 14.50 -2.00
N HIS A 3 -13.67 15.16 -1.69
CA HIS A 3 -14.52 15.81 -2.69
C HIS A 3 -15.03 17.17 -2.19
N PRO A 4 -14.80 18.27 -2.91
CA PRO A 4 -15.36 19.56 -2.57
C PRO A 4 -16.89 19.55 -2.65
N ILE A 5 -17.58 19.94 -1.57
CA ILE A 5 -19.06 20.02 -1.58
C ILE A 5 -19.56 21.22 -2.42
N SER A 6 -18.70 22.22 -2.61
CA SER A 6 -18.94 23.40 -3.43
C SER A 6 -19.04 23.09 -4.93
N ASP A 7 -18.53 21.94 -5.38
CA ASP A 7 -18.63 21.55 -6.78
C ASP A 7 -20.08 21.26 -7.17
N ASN A 8 -20.58 21.97 -8.18
CA ASN A 8 -21.96 21.81 -8.63
C ASN A 8 -22.24 20.51 -9.39
N ARG A 9 -21.19 19.78 -9.76
CA ARG A 9 -21.26 18.53 -10.51
C ARG A 9 -20.02 17.70 -10.21
N MET A 10 -20.15 16.37 -10.18
CA MET A 10 -18.98 15.51 -10.22
C MET A 10 -18.33 15.62 -11.61
N SER A 11 -17.09 16.12 -11.66
CA SER A 11 -16.37 16.26 -12.92
C SER A 11 -16.11 14.90 -13.57
N GLY A 12 -15.94 14.87 -14.90
CA GLY A 12 -15.63 13.64 -15.62
C GLY A 12 -14.34 12.97 -15.14
N SER A 13 -13.34 13.75 -14.73
CA SER A 13 -12.10 13.22 -14.14
C SER A 13 -12.32 12.63 -12.75
N SER A 14 -13.14 13.28 -11.90
CA SER A 14 -13.52 12.76 -10.59
C SER A 14 -14.26 11.42 -10.71
N MET A 15 -15.20 11.33 -11.66
CA MET A 15 -15.95 10.10 -11.95
C MET A 15 -15.02 8.98 -12.42
N ARG A 16 -14.10 9.29 -13.34
CA ARG A 16 -13.13 8.32 -13.86
C ARG A 16 -12.18 7.81 -12.77
N ASN A 17 -11.73 8.70 -11.89
CA ASN A 17 -10.90 8.32 -10.75
C ASN A 17 -11.65 7.41 -9.76
N LEU A 18 -12.93 7.69 -9.52
CA LEU A 18 -13.80 6.86 -8.70
C LEU A 18 -13.99 5.46 -9.31
N GLU A 19 -14.25 5.38 -10.62
CA GLU A 19 -14.37 4.10 -11.34
C GLU A 19 -13.05 3.32 -11.32
N MET A 20 -11.92 3.99 -11.54
CA MET A 20 -10.59 3.39 -11.46
C MET A 20 -10.31 2.80 -10.06
N MET A 21 -10.64 3.51 -9.00
CA MET A 21 -10.47 2.98 -7.65
C MET A 21 -11.41 1.79 -7.36
N LYS A 22 -12.67 1.85 -7.80
CA LYS A 22 -13.62 0.73 -7.67
C LYS A 22 -13.05 -0.54 -8.33
N THR A 23 -12.52 -0.42 -9.54
CA THR A 23 -11.93 -1.55 -10.29
C THR A 23 -10.61 -2.05 -9.69
N MET A 24 -9.72 -1.16 -9.22
CA MET A 24 -8.45 -1.55 -8.62
C MET A 24 -8.62 -2.25 -7.27
N CYS A 25 -9.48 -1.71 -6.41
CA CYS A 25 -9.72 -2.28 -5.09
C CYS A 25 -10.56 -3.55 -5.18
N GLY A 26 -11.68 -3.50 -5.94
CA GLY A 26 -12.61 -4.62 -6.12
C GLY A 26 -13.05 -5.29 -4.82
N PHE A 27 -13.07 -4.55 -3.71
CA PHE A 27 -13.43 -5.10 -2.42
C PHE A 27 -14.93 -5.34 -2.32
N THR A 28 -15.30 -6.39 -1.59
CA THR A 28 -16.68 -6.68 -1.19
C THR A 28 -17.19 -5.64 -0.19
N THR A 29 -16.31 -5.20 0.73
CA THR A 29 -16.57 -4.15 1.71
C THR A 29 -15.49 -3.07 1.66
N TYR A 30 -15.85 -1.84 2.00
CA TYR A 30 -14.97 -0.66 1.96
C TYR A 30 -14.78 -0.06 3.36
N ASP A 31 -14.62 -0.91 4.39
CA ASP A 31 -14.54 -0.50 5.80
C ASP A 31 -13.32 0.41 6.09
N ASN A 32 -12.25 0.23 5.30
CA ASN A 32 -11.02 1.04 5.35
C ASN A 32 -11.06 2.27 4.43
N LEU A 33 -12.21 2.58 3.83
CA LEU A 33 -12.37 3.73 2.95
C LEU A 33 -13.13 4.85 3.65
N VAL A 34 -12.50 6.01 3.71
CA VAL A 34 -13.17 7.26 4.12
C VAL A 34 -13.46 8.13 2.90
N ILE A 35 -14.67 8.66 2.85
CA ILE A 35 -15.10 9.70 1.91
C ILE A 35 -15.24 11.00 2.71
N ALA A 36 -14.37 11.96 2.47
CA ALA A 36 -14.42 13.25 3.14
C ALA A 36 -14.91 14.34 2.20
N THR A 37 -16.02 14.99 2.55
CA THR A 37 -16.49 16.20 1.86
C THR A 37 -15.75 17.42 2.40
N THR A 38 -15.22 18.27 1.52
CA THR A 38 -14.36 19.41 1.87
C THR A 38 -14.96 20.73 1.37
N MET A 39 -14.33 21.87 1.71
CA MET A 39 -14.74 23.21 1.26
C MET A 39 -16.18 23.59 1.65
N TRP A 40 -16.60 23.20 2.85
CA TRP A 40 -17.85 23.66 3.42
C TRP A 40 -17.78 25.17 3.69
N PRO A 41 -18.84 25.94 3.41
CA PRO A 41 -18.86 27.37 3.68
C PRO A 41 -18.94 27.65 5.18
N GLU A 42 -18.30 28.72 5.63
CA GLU A 42 -18.28 29.12 7.04
C GLU A 42 -19.64 29.61 7.55
N THR A 43 -20.37 30.35 6.73
CA THR A 43 -21.69 30.89 7.05
C THR A 43 -22.64 30.75 5.86
N PRO A 44 -23.12 29.52 5.58
CA PRO A 44 -24.12 29.35 4.52
C PRO A 44 -25.41 30.07 4.90
N SER A 45 -26.07 30.70 3.92
CA SER A 45 -27.46 31.10 4.07
C SER A 45 -28.33 29.87 4.34
N TYR A 46 -29.53 30.05 4.90
CA TYR A 46 -30.48 28.94 5.11
C TYR A 46 -30.70 28.13 3.82
N THR A 47 -30.94 28.82 2.71
CA THR A 47 -31.10 28.18 1.39
C THR A 47 -29.83 27.48 0.90
N GLY A 48 -28.65 28.05 1.18
CA GLY A 48 -27.36 27.45 0.87
C GLY A 48 -27.12 26.17 1.67
N ALA A 49 -27.43 26.16 2.97
CA ALA A 49 -27.28 24.99 3.83
C ALA A 49 -28.19 23.84 3.39
N VAL A 50 -29.45 24.12 3.05
CA VAL A 50 -30.39 23.12 2.51
C VAL A 50 -29.87 22.56 1.19
N SER A 51 -29.43 23.41 0.26
CA SER A 51 -28.90 22.99 -1.04
C SER A 51 -27.67 22.08 -0.91
N LEU A 52 -26.73 22.43 -0.03
CA LEU A 52 -25.53 21.62 0.24
C LEU A 52 -25.86 20.29 0.89
N GLY A 53 -26.84 20.27 1.80
CA GLY A 53 -27.35 19.02 2.41
C GLY A 53 -27.98 18.10 1.37
N THR A 54 -28.80 18.62 0.47
CA THR A 54 -29.38 17.85 -0.65
C THR A 54 -28.29 17.29 -1.56
N ARG A 55 -27.27 18.10 -1.89
CA ARG A 55 -26.14 17.64 -2.70
C ARG A 55 -25.36 16.53 -2.03
N GLU A 56 -25.03 16.69 -0.74
CA GLU A 56 -24.35 15.63 -0.02
C GLU A 56 -25.19 14.35 -0.03
N SER A 57 -26.50 14.47 0.21
CA SER A 57 -27.40 13.31 0.14
C SER A 57 -27.40 12.66 -1.23
N GLU A 58 -27.42 13.42 -2.33
CA GLU A 58 -27.34 12.89 -3.69
C GLU A 58 -26.02 12.17 -3.94
N LEU A 59 -24.89 12.79 -3.56
CA LEU A 59 -23.55 12.23 -3.70
C LEU A 59 -23.40 10.88 -2.98
N LEU A 60 -24.02 10.76 -1.80
CA LEU A 60 -23.91 9.58 -0.93
C LEU A 60 -24.97 8.52 -1.21
N SER A 61 -26.03 8.82 -1.98
CA SER A 61 -27.10 7.86 -2.29
C SER A 61 -27.01 7.31 -3.71
N ASP A 62 -26.56 8.12 -4.68
CA ASP A 62 -26.46 7.69 -6.07
C ASP A 62 -25.29 6.72 -6.27
N GLU A 63 -25.57 5.55 -6.83
CA GLU A 63 -24.57 4.52 -7.13
C GLU A 63 -23.52 4.96 -8.15
N ARG A 64 -23.88 5.89 -9.04
CA ARG A 64 -22.95 6.52 -9.99
C ARG A 64 -21.87 7.28 -9.25
N PHE A 65 -22.22 7.88 -8.12
CA PHE A 65 -21.31 8.59 -7.22
C PHE A 65 -20.83 7.65 -6.09
N PHE A 66 -20.92 8.10 -4.85
CA PHE A 66 -20.39 7.40 -3.69
C PHE A 66 -21.36 6.37 -3.09
N GLY A 67 -22.62 6.32 -3.54
CA GLY A 67 -23.64 5.45 -2.94
C GLY A 67 -23.25 3.98 -2.90
N ALA A 68 -22.63 3.47 -3.97
CA ALA A 68 -22.15 2.10 -4.02
C ALA A 68 -21.03 1.81 -3.00
N LEU A 69 -20.21 2.81 -2.67
CA LEU A 69 -19.13 2.68 -1.68
C LEU A 69 -19.69 2.75 -0.24
N VAL A 70 -20.59 3.70 0.01
CA VAL A 70 -21.25 3.90 1.31
C VAL A 70 -22.06 2.67 1.70
N THR A 71 -22.85 2.13 0.77
CA THR A 71 -23.66 0.92 0.97
C THR A 71 -22.81 -0.30 1.33
N ARG A 72 -21.53 -0.30 0.93
CA ARG A 72 -20.56 -1.37 1.19
C ARG A 72 -19.62 -1.06 2.36
N GLY A 73 -19.93 -0.08 3.21
CA GLY A 73 -19.19 0.17 4.46
C GLY A 73 -18.24 1.37 4.46
N ALA A 74 -18.13 2.13 3.35
CA ALA A 74 -17.31 3.33 3.36
C ALA A 74 -17.86 4.38 4.34
N THR A 75 -17.00 4.92 5.20
CA THR A 75 -17.40 5.92 6.20
C THR A 75 -17.31 7.33 5.62
N VAL A 76 -18.29 8.19 5.92
CA VAL A 76 -18.32 9.57 5.43
C VAL A 76 -17.95 10.56 6.54
N PHE A 77 -17.12 11.56 6.21
CA PHE A 77 -16.77 12.66 7.11
C PHE A 77 -16.97 14.01 6.41
N ARG A 78 -17.44 15.02 7.14
CA ARG A 78 -17.33 16.42 6.71
C ARG A 78 -16.01 16.99 7.24
N HIS A 79 -15.09 17.29 6.34
CA HIS A 79 -13.81 17.90 6.70
C HIS A 79 -13.93 19.43 6.72
N ASN A 80 -13.53 20.02 7.83
CA ASN A 80 -13.64 21.46 8.08
C ASN A 80 -15.04 22.01 7.78
N GLU A 81 -16.06 21.40 8.39
CA GLU A 81 -17.47 21.71 8.13
C GLU A 81 -17.82 23.19 8.38
N LYS A 82 -17.15 23.83 9.33
CA LYS A 82 -17.35 25.26 9.61
C LYS A 82 -16.54 26.19 8.72
N GLY A 83 -15.87 25.70 7.68
CA GLY A 83 -15.22 26.51 6.64
C GLY A 83 -14.04 27.38 7.07
N HIS A 84 -13.68 27.41 8.36
CA HIS A 84 -12.61 28.26 8.87
C HIS A 84 -11.25 27.84 8.28
N GLN A 85 -10.59 28.73 7.52
CA GLN A 85 -9.22 28.51 7.08
C GLN A 85 -8.26 28.79 8.23
N ALA A 86 -7.28 27.90 8.46
CA ALA A 86 -6.25 28.04 9.50
C ALA A 86 -6.72 28.06 10.96
N SER A 87 -7.91 27.51 11.26
CA SER A 87 -8.40 27.30 12.64
C SER A 87 -7.86 25.99 13.23
N PRO A 88 -7.64 25.88 14.56
CA PRO A 88 -7.37 24.60 15.24
C PRO A 88 -8.38 23.50 14.89
N GLU A 89 -9.61 23.89 14.54
CA GLU A 89 -10.67 22.96 14.12
C GLU A 89 -10.36 22.23 12.80
N TRP A 90 -9.62 22.86 11.87
CA TRP A 90 -9.22 22.23 10.60
C TRP A 90 -8.30 21.03 10.84
N MET A 91 -7.28 21.22 11.69
CA MET A 91 -6.35 20.15 12.09
C MET A 91 -7.08 19.05 12.85
N ALA A 92 -7.96 19.41 13.80
CA ALA A 92 -8.70 18.43 14.59
C ALA A 92 -9.60 17.55 13.70
N SER A 93 -10.23 18.15 12.68
CA SER A 93 -11.04 17.43 11.70
C SER A 93 -10.20 16.43 10.87
N ALA A 94 -9.01 16.85 10.41
CA ALA A 94 -8.10 15.96 9.70
C ALA A 94 -7.58 14.81 10.59
N GLN A 95 -7.19 15.13 11.84
CA GLN A 95 -6.73 14.14 12.82
C GLN A 95 -7.81 13.10 13.13
N ARG A 96 -9.07 13.50 13.26
CA ARG A 96 -10.20 12.57 13.42
C ARG A 96 -10.32 11.58 12.28
N ILE A 97 -10.17 12.05 11.04
CA ILE A 97 -10.24 11.18 9.85
C ILE A 97 -9.08 10.17 9.88
N VAL A 98 -7.86 10.63 10.17
CA VAL A 98 -6.68 9.77 10.24
C VAL A 98 -6.81 8.74 11.38
N ALA A 99 -7.22 9.18 12.56
CA ALA A 99 -7.43 8.30 13.71
C ALA A 99 -8.48 7.21 13.40
N HIS A 100 -9.57 7.57 12.72
CA HIS A 100 -10.56 6.59 12.26
C HIS A 100 -9.95 5.57 11.30
N LEU A 101 -9.17 6.00 10.32
CA LEU A 101 -8.52 5.09 9.36
C LEU A 101 -7.54 4.13 10.05
N ILE A 102 -6.77 4.59 11.03
CA ILE A 102 -5.86 3.74 11.81
C ILE A 102 -6.66 2.67 12.57
N LEU A 103 -7.71 3.09 13.29
CA LEU A 103 -8.57 2.16 14.04
C LEU A 103 -9.28 1.15 13.13
N GLN A 104 -9.70 1.55 11.94
CA GLN A 104 -10.30 0.61 10.97
C GLN A 104 -9.28 -0.37 10.44
N ALA A 105 -8.06 0.08 10.11
CA ALA A 105 -7.01 -0.80 9.61
C ALA A 105 -6.58 -1.86 10.63
N GLU A 106 -6.62 -1.54 11.94
CA GLU A 106 -6.36 -2.51 13.02
C GLU A 106 -7.47 -3.58 13.13
N ARG A 107 -8.74 -3.19 12.92
CA ARG A 107 -9.90 -4.09 13.03
C ARG A 107 -10.15 -4.92 11.78
N HIS A 108 -9.89 -4.31 10.63
CA HIS A 108 -10.14 -4.85 9.31
C HIS A 108 -8.81 -4.80 8.54
N PRO A 109 -7.91 -5.77 8.74
CA PRO A 109 -6.64 -5.79 8.04
C PRO A 109 -6.90 -5.71 6.52
N PRO A 110 -6.29 -4.74 5.82
CA PRO A 110 -6.60 -4.48 4.42
C PRO A 110 -6.28 -5.72 3.59
N GLY A 111 -7.31 -6.26 2.92
CA GLY A 111 -7.14 -7.37 1.99
C GLY A 111 -6.35 -6.98 0.75
N ALA A 112 -5.87 -7.98 0.01
CA ALA A 112 -5.21 -7.75 -1.27
C ALA A 112 -6.16 -7.06 -2.26
N LEU A 113 -5.68 -5.99 -2.90
CA LEU A 113 -6.42 -5.27 -3.93
C LEU A 113 -6.79 -6.25 -5.06
N GLN A 114 -7.96 -6.08 -5.68
CA GLN A 114 -8.36 -6.87 -6.85
C GLN A 114 -7.29 -6.84 -7.95
N LEU A 115 -6.71 -5.66 -8.21
CA LEU A 115 -5.60 -5.52 -9.15
C LEU A 115 -4.41 -6.42 -8.77
N GLN A 116 -4.08 -6.47 -7.49
CA GLN A 116 -2.98 -7.31 -6.99
C GLN A 116 -3.34 -8.79 -7.15
N ARG A 117 -4.56 -9.21 -6.79
CA ARG A 117 -5.02 -10.61 -6.97
C ARG A 117 -5.00 -11.03 -8.43
N GLU A 118 -5.51 -10.21 -9.33
CA GLU A 118 -5.52 -10.51 -10.77
C GLU A 118 -4.11 -10.67 -11.35
N MET A 119 -3.16 -9.84 -10.91
CA MET A 119 -1.79 -9.93 -11.38
C MET A 119 -1.00 -11.07 -10.71
N ILE A 120 -1.34 -11.42 -9.46
CA ILE A 120 -0.58 -12.37 -8.64
C ILE A 120 -1.14 -13.77 -8.74
N GLU A 121 -2.40 -13.91 -8.32
CA GLU A 121 -3.07 -15.20 -8.24
C GLU A 121 -3.46 -15.66 -9.63
N HIS A 122 -3.94 -14.73 -10.47
CA HIS A 122 -4.43 -15.05 -11.82
C HIS A 122 -3.40 -14.78 -12.92
N LYS A 123 -2.21 -14.26 -12.59
CA LYS A 123 -1.09 -14.01 -13.52
C LYS A 123 -1.46 -13.17 -14.77
N LYS A 124 -2.45 -12.28 -14.65
CA LYS A 124 -2.86 -11.40 -15.75
C LYS A 124 -1.84 -10.29 -15.97
N ALA A 125 -1.59 -9.94 -17.23
CA ALA A 125 -0.86 -8.71 -17.54
C ALA A 125 -1.67 -7.48 -17.11
N LEU A 126 -1.02 -6.36 -16.80
CA LEU A 126 -1.71 -5.14 -16.34
C LEU A 126 -2.84 -4.70 -17.27
N GLY A 127 -2.68 -4.83 -18.59
CA GLY A 127 -3.71 -4.50 -19.57
C GLY A 127 -4.91 -5.46 -19.62
N GLU A 128 -4.79 -6.65 -19.04
CA GLU A 128 -5.83 -7.69 -18.97
C GLU A 128 -6.59 -7.65 -17.63
N THR A 129 -6.13 -6.84 -16.69
CA THR A 129 -6.81 -6.59 -15.40
C THR A 129 -8.05 -5.74 -15.62
N GLU A 130 -9.02 -5.83 -14.70
CA GLU A 130 -10.27 -5.05 -14.80
C GLU A 130 -9.97 -3.54 -14.85
N ALA A 131 -9.02 -3.07 -14.03
CA ALA A 131 -8.56 -1.69 -14.05
C ALA A 131 -7.88 -1.31 -15.37
N GLY A 132 -7.05 -2.20 -15.92
CA GLY A 132 -6.40 -2.00 -17.23
C GLY A 132 -7.42 -1.90 -18.37
N ILE A 133 -8.42 -2.76 -18.38
CA ILE A 133 -9.52 -2.77 -19.35
C ILE A 133 -10.36 -1.50 -19.23
N ALA A 134 -10.68 -1.05 -18.02
CA ALA A 134 -11.42 0.19 -17.80
C ALA A 134 -10.67 1.40 -18.38
N VAL A 135 -9.37 1.52 -18.09
CA VAL A 135 -8.53 2.60 -18.64
C VAL A 135 -8.45 2.52 -20.17
N ALA A 136 -8.23 1.33 -20.72
CA ALA A 136 -8.15 1.13 -22.16
C ALA A 136 -9.47 1.49 -22.87
N ARG A 137 -10.61 1.12 -22.28
CA ARG A 137 -11.95 1.46 -22.78
C ARG A 137 -12.13 2.98 -22.87
N ASP A 138 -11.72 3.71 -21.84
CA ASP A 138 -11.85 5.17 -21.82
C ASP A 138 -10.89 5.85 -22.79
N LEU A 139 -9.66 5.37 -22.92
CA LEU A 139 -8.72 5.84 -23.95
C LEU A 139 -9.30 5.61 -25.35
N TYR A 140 -9.89 4.44 -25.59
CA TYR A 140 -10.54 4.14 -26.85
C TYR A 140 -11.75 5.04 -27.14
N LYS A 141 -12.62 5.29 -26.14
CA LYS A 141 -13.74 6.22 -26.26
C LYS A 141 -13.27 7.65 -26.58
N ALA A 142 -12.23 8.13 -25.91
CA ALA A 142 -11.64 9.44 -26.17
C ALA A 142 -11.07 9.53 -27.60
N GLN A 143 -10.35 8.51 -28.04
CA GLN A 143 -9.82 8.42 -29.40
C GLN A 143 -10.94 8.44 -30.45
N GLN A 144 -12.03 7.70 -30.23
CA GLN A 144 -13.19 7.68 -31.11
C GLN A 144 -13.92 9.04 -31.17
N ALA A 145 -14.05 9.71 -30.02
CA ALA A 145 -14.64 11.05 -29.97
C ALA A 145 -13.82 12.04 -30.81
N HIS A 146 -12.49 12.03 -30.68
CA HIS A 146 -11.61 12.89 -31.48
C HIS A 146 -11.66 12.54 -32.97
N LYS A 147 -11.70 11.25 -33.35
CA LYS A 147 -11.88 10.86 -34.76
C LYS A 147 -13.19 11.36 -35.35
N ARG A 148 -14.29 11.28 -34.60
CA ARG A 148 -15.59 11.81 -35.04
C ARG A 148 -15.56 13.34 -35.19
N GLN A 149 -14.91 14.04 -34.26
CA GLN A 149 -14.73 15.49 -34.37
C GLN A 149 -13.94 15.86 -35.64
N LEU A 150 -12.88 15.11 -35.95
CA LEU A 150 -12.09 15.30 -37.17
C LEU A 150 -12.96 15.10 -38.43
N GLN A 151 -13.71 13.99 -38.50
CA GLN A 151 -14.60 13.70 -39.64
C GLN A 151 -15.68 14.78 -39.83
N GLN A 152 -16.25 15.28 -38.72
CA GLN A 152 -17.23 16.37 -38.79
C GLN A 152 -16.59 17.67 -39.28
N LEU A 153 -15.34 17.94 -38.87
CA LEU A 153 -14.59 19.10 -39.33
C LEU A 153 -14.28 19.00 -40.83
N GLU A 154 -13.81 17.84 -41.29
CA GLU A 154 -13.51 17.56 -42.70
C GLU A 154 -14.77 17.70 -43.58
N ALA A 155 -15.92 17.21 -43.11
CA ALA A 155 -17.18 17.35 -43.82
C ALA A 155 -17.64 18.81 -43.92
N ARG A 156 -17.47 19.61 -42.85
CA ARG A 156 -17.73 21.06 -42.88
C ARG A 156 -16.79 21.79 -43.82
N TYR A 157 -15.50 21.44 -43.79
CA TYR A 157 -14.49 21.98 -44.68
C TYR A 157 -14.83 21.74 -46.15
N GLU A 158 -15.17 20.52 -46.55
CA GLU A 158 -15.54 20.24 -47.94
C GLU A 158 -16.86 20.92 -48.36
N ALA A 159 -17.82 21.05 -47.43
CA ALA A 159 -19.06 21.78 -47.68
C ALA A 159 -18.81 23.29 -47.87
N GLU A 160 -17.95 23.91 -47.07
CA GLU A 160 -17.67 25.35 -47.11
C GLU A 160 -16.66 25.73 -48.20
N LYS A 161 -15.74 24.83 -48.57
CA LYS A 161 -14.87 24.99 -49.75
C LYS A 161 -15.67 25.11 -51.06
N SER A 162 -16.85 24.48 -51.12
CA SER A 162 -17.77 24.65 -52.25
C SER A 162 -18.40 26.06 -52.32
N GLN A 163 -18.44 26.78 -51.19
CA GLN A 163 -18.89 28.16 -51.05
C GLN A 163 -17.65 29.07 -50.89
N ARG A 164 -16.97 29.41 -51.99
CA ARG A 164 -15.72 30.21 -52.08
C ARG A 164 -15.51 31.32 -51.01
N ASN A 165 -15.13 30.94 -49.79
CA ASN A 165 -14.68 31.83 -48.73
C ASN A 165 -13.25 31.39 -48.33
N VAL A 166 -12.27 32.06 -48.91
CA VAL A 166 -10.84 31.72 -48.77
C VAL A 166 -10.35 31.85 -47.33
N ASP A 167 -10.87 32.83 -46.58
CA ASP A 167 -10.48 33.08 -45.18
C ASP A 167 -10.95 31.96 -44.24
N HIS A 168 -12.15 31.41 -44.45
CA HIS A 168 -12.68 30.30 -43.63
C HIS A 168 -11.95 28.98 -43.90
N ALA A 169 -11.46 28.79 -45.13
CA ALA A 169 -10.68 27.62 -45.50
C ALA A 169 -9.30 27.58 -44.82
N ALA A 170 -8.71 28.74 -44.52
CA ALA A 170 -7.45 28.84 -43.77
C ALA A 170 -7.65 28.47 -42.29
N ASP A 171 -8.67 29.04 -41.63
CA ASP A 171 -8.99 28.75 -40.22
C ASP A 171 -9.27 27.25 -39.97
N LEU A 172 -9.95 26.59 -40.90
CA LEU A 172 -10.24 25.15 -40.83
C LEU A 172 -9.00 24.28 -41.10
N HIS A 173 -8.09 24.74 -41.96
CA HIS A 173 -6.82 24.06 -42.18
C HIS A 173 -5.97 24.10 -40.90
N ASP A 174 -5.88 25.26 -40.26
CA ASP A 174 -5.14 25.42 -39.00
C ASP A 174 -5.72 24.54 -37.89
N LEU A 175 -7.06 24.49 -37.76
CA LEU A 175 -7.72 23.62 -36.79
C LEU A 175 -7.52 22.13 -37.07
N ARG A 176 -7.46 21.72 -38.34
CA ARG A 176 -7.12 20.35 -38.73
C ARG A 176 -5.69 20.00 -38.31
N VAL A 177 -4.73 20.86 -38.62
CA VAL A 177 -3.32 20.66 -38.23
C VAL A 177 -3.19 20.58 -36.71
N GLU A 178 -3.94 21.40 -35.96
CA GLU A 178 -3.97 21.34 -34.49
C GLU A 178 -4.51 20.00 -33.97
N LEU A 179 -5.59 19.48 -34.57
CA LEU A 179 -6.17 18.18 -34.19
C LEU A 179 -5.26 17.00 -34.56
N GLU A 180 -4.64 17.02 -35.74
CA GLU A 180 -3.65 16.02 -36.15
C GLU A 180 -2.45 16.02 -35.18
N LYS A 181 -1.96 17.21 -34.80
CA LYS A 181 -0.91 17.35 -33.79
C LYS A 181 -1.32 16.83 -32.42
N LYS A 182 -2.57 17.05 -31.99
CA LYS A 182 -3.11 16.49 -30.74
C LYS A 182 -3.18 14.96 -30.79
N LEU A 183 -3.58 14.37 -31.92
CA LEU A 183 -3.62 12.91 -32.09
C LEU A 183 -2.21 12.30 -32.08
N GLU A 184 -1.26 12.93 -32.77
CA GLU A 184 0.14 12.51 -32.74
C GLU A 184 0.73 12.64 -31.33
N GLY A 185 0.38 13.71 -30.60
CA GLY A 185 0.71 13.89 -29.19
C GLY A 185 0.19 12.75 -28.32
N VAL A 186 -1.08 12.37 -28.46
CA VAL A 186 -1.67 11.26 -27.70
C VAL A 186 -0.97 9.92 -27.99
N GLU A 187 -0.60 9.64 -29.25
CA GLU A 187 0.12 8.40 -29.57
C GLU A 187 1.56 8.41 -29.05
N LYS A 188 2.24 9.56 -29.09
CA LYS A 188 3.56 9.75 -28.46
C LYS A 188 3.47 9.56 -26.95
N ASP A 189 2.51 10.21 -26.28
CA ASP A 189 2.27 10.09 -24.85
C ASP A 189 1.99 8.64 -24.45
N LYS A 190 1.22 7.90 -25.25
CA LYS A 190 0.96 6.48 -25.06
C LYS A 190 2.23 5.62 -25.20
N GLN A 191 3.09 5.92 -26.17
CA GLN A 191 4.36 5.20 -26.33
C GLN A 191 5.33 5.52 -25.20
N THR A 192 5.49 6.80 -24.85
CA THR A 192 6.32 7.25 -23.73
C THR A 192 5.82 6.68 -22.40
N LEU A 193 4.51 6.65 -22.18
CA LEU A 193 3.95 6.03 -20.99
C LEU A 193 4.26 4.54 -20.95
N ARG A 194 4.18 3.84 -22.08
CA ARG A 194 4.50 2.41 -22.17
C ARG A 194 5.97 2.13 -21.88
N SER A 195 6.89 2.88 -22.49
CA SER A 195 8.33 2.71 -22.24
C SER A 195 8.71 3.11 -20.81
N SER A 196 8.21 4.25 -20.33
CA SER A 196 8.44 4.72 -18.95
C SER A 196 7.89 3.75 -17.92
N MET A 197 6.72 3.15 -18.16
CA MET A 197 6.13 2.14 -17.27
C MET A 197 6.97 0.85 -17.25
N GLN A 198 7.52 0.42 -18.40
CA GLN A 198 8.45 -0.71 -18.47
C GLN A 198 9.76 -0.43 -17.73
N GLU A 199 10.34 0.76 -17.92
CA GLU A 199 11.55 1.20 -17.23
C GLU A 199 11.33 1.30 -15.72
N MET A 200 10.23 1.91 -15.27
CA MET A 200 9.86 1.96 -13.85
C MET A 200 9.69 0.56 -13.28
N TYR A 201 8.97 -0.33 -13.96
CA TYR A 201 8.76 -1.70 -13.52
C TYR A 201 10.09 -2.45 -13.36
N GLN A 202 11.00 -2.31 -14.33
CA GLN A 202 12.31 -2.96 -14.28
C GLN A 202 13.16 -2.40 -13.12
N LYS A 203 13.18 -1.07 -12.96
CA LYS A 203 13.91 -0.39 -11.88
C LYS A 203 13.39 -0.78 -10.50
N GLU A 204 12.07 -0.84 -10.32
CA GLU A 204 11.46 -1.29 -9.07
C GLU A 204 11.76 -2.77 -8.79
N LYS A 205 11.69 -3.63 -9.81
CA LYS A 205 12.05 -5.04 -9.68
C LYS A 205 13.49 -5.22 -9.22
N GLU A 206 14.43 -4.47 -9.79
CA GLU A 206 15.84 -4.49 -9.40
C GLU A 206 16.06 -3.95 -7.99
N ALA A 207 15.48 -2.79 -7.66
CA ALA A 207 15.57 -2.21 -6.32
C ALA A 207 15.03 -3.16 -5.24
N LEU A 208 13.93 -3.85 -5.54
CA LEU A 208 13.35 -4.84 -4.65
C LEU A 208 14.24 -6.07 -4.50
N LYS A 209 14.81 -6.61 -5.59
CA LYS A 209 15.78 -7.72 -5.52
C LYS A 209 16.97 -7.38 -4.63
N GLU A 210 17.47 -6.16 -4.71
CA GLU A 210 18.57 -5.72 -3.84
C GLU A 210 18.11 -5.59 -2.39
N ARG A 211 16.91 -5.06 -2.15
CA ARG A 211 16.33 -4.97 -0.80
C ARG A 211 16.09 -6.35 -0.17
N THR A 212 15.64 -7.34 -0.94
CA THR A 212 15.43 -8.70 -0.46
C THR A 212 16.75 -9.39 -0.13
N LYS A 213 17.76 -9.28 -1.00
CA LYS A 213 19.11 -9.81 -0.70
C LYS A 213 19.72 -9.16 0.54
N ALA A 214 19.58 -7.85 0.69
CA ALA A 214 20.08 -7.12 1.85
C ALA A 214 19.39 -7.59 3.14
N PHE A 215 18.07 -7.79 3.09
CA PHE A 215 17.30 -8.30 4.21
C PHE A 215 17.70 -9.75 4.56
N GLU A 216 17.81 -10.63 3.57
CA GLU A 216 18.27 -12.01 3.77
C GLU A 216 19.66 -12.08 4.40
N LYS A 217 20.60 -11.24 3.93
CA LYS A 217 21.94 -11.15 4.52
C LYS A 217 21.89 -10.73 5.99
N LYS A 218 21.05 -9.76 6.33
CA LYS A 218 20.89 -9.29 7.71
C LYS A 218 20.30 -10.39 8.59
N LEU A 219 19.24 -11.04 8.14
CA LEU A 219 18.58 -12.11 8.87
C LEU A 219 19.53 -13.31 9.11
N ARG A 220 20.33 -13.67 8.10
CA ARG A 220 21.36 -14.72 8.23
C ARG A 220 22.43 -14.37 9.27
N ALA A 221 22.84 -13.10 9.33
CA ALA A 221 23.79 -12.64 10.34
C ALA A 221 23.20 -12.69 11.76
N ASP A 222 21.95 -12.27 11.92
CA ASP A 222 21.23 -12.32 13.21
C ASP A 222 21.07 -13.79 13.69
N LEU A 223 20.72 -14.71 12.79
CA LEU A 223 20.63 -16.14 13.09
C LEU A 223 21.98 -16.72 13.51
N ALA A 224 23.06 -16.42 12.77
CA ALA A 224 24.40 -16.90 13.10
C ALA A 224 24.89 -16.39 14.47
N ALA A 225 24.60 -15.12 14.80
CA ALA A 225 24.92 -14.56 16.11
C ALA A 225 24.17 -15.29 17.25
N LYS A 226 22.88 -15.60 17.04
CA LYS A 226 22.08 -16.35 18.03
C LYS A 226 22.51 -17.81 18.18
N GLU A 227 22.92 -18.46 17.09
CA GLU A 227 23.52 -19.80 17.15
C GLU A 227 24.84 -19.81 17.92
N GLN A 228 25.67 -18.77 17.77
CA GLN A 228 26.89 -18.63 18.54
C GLN A 228 26.60 -18.41 20.04
N GLU A 229 25.66 -17.52 20.38
CA GLU A 229 25.23 -17.32 21.77
C GLU A 229 24.73 -18.62 22.42
N LEU A 230 23.98 -19.44 21.67
CA LEU A 230 23.56 -20.77 22.11
C LEU A 230 24.75 -21.70 22.37
N GLY A 231 25.73 -21.73 21.47
CA GLY A 231 26.94 -22.53 21.63
C GLY A 231 27.73 -22.16 22.89
N ASP A 232 27.94 -20.86 23.10
CA ASP A 232 28.64 -20.34 24.28
C ASP A 232 27.90 -20.69 25.58
N MET A 233 26.56 -20.66 25.56
CA MET A 233 25.71 -21.04 26.69
C MET A 233 25.75 -22.55 26.97
N GLU A 234 25.71 -23.39 25.93
CA GLU A 234 25.84 -24.86 26.05
C GLU A 234 27.21 -25.28 26.60
N ASP A 235 28.28 -24.61 26.18
CA ASP A 235 29.64 -24.87 26.66
C ASP A 235 29.82 -24.40 28.10
N SER A 236 29.24 -23.26 28.47
CA SER A 236 29.17 -22.80 29.86
C SER A 236 28.43 -23.80 30.75
N LEU A 237 27.29 -24.33 30.29
CA LEU A 237 26.55 -25.39 30.99
C LEU A 237 27.36 -26.67 31.16
N LYS A 238 28.10 -27.11 30.13
CA LYS A 238 29.00 -28.27 30.23
C LYS A 238 30.10 -28.05 31.26
N ALA A 239 30.74 -26.86 31.27
CA ALA A 239 31.78 -26.53 32.22
C ALA A 239 31.25 -26.57 33.66
N ILE A 240 30.08 -25.98 33.91
CA ILE A 240 29.42 -26.01 35.23
C ILE A 240 29.10 -27.45 35.66
N ARG A 241 28.56 -28.28 34.76
CA ARG A 241 28.29 -29.71 35.05
C ARG A 241 29.57 -30.49 35.40
N GLN A 242 30.68 -30.21 34.71
CA GLN A 242 31.96 -30.86 34.99
C GLN A 242 32.56 -30.42 36.33
N ASP A 243 32.47 -29.13 36.67
CA ASP A 243 32.92 -28.61 37.97
C ASP A 243 32.08 -29.16 39.14
N MET A 244 30.77 -29.32 38.93
CA MET A 244 29.87 -29.98 39.89
C MET A 244 30.23 -31.45 40.10
N ALA A 245 30.60 -32.17 39.05
CA ALA A 245 31.03 -33.57 39.15
C ALA A 245 32.37 -33.74 39.90
N ARG A 246 33.25 -32.72 39.84
CA ARG A 246 34.56 -32.71 40.53
C ARG A 246 34.44 -32.36 42.02
N ARG A 247 33.42 -31.58 42.42
CA ARG A 247 33.19 -31.18 43.82
C ARG A 247 32.34 -32.24 44.54
N SER A 248 32.97 -33.17 45.26
CA SER A 248 32.25 -34.19 46.04
C SER A 248 31.50 -33.61 47.26
N LYS A 249 30.19 -33.86 47.33
CA LYS A 249 29.27 -33.84 48.51
C LYS A 249 29.41 -32.67 49.50
N THR A 250 28.65 -31.60 49.29
CA THR A 250 28.39 -30.56 50.31
C THR A 250 26.91 -30.14 50.30
N PRO A 251 26.27 -29.78 51.44
CA PRO A 251 24.82 -29.53 51.53
C PRO A 251 24.33 -28.21 50.88
N SER A 252 25.22 -27.44 50.25
CA SER A 252 24.88 -26.18 49.57
C SER A 252 24.40 -26.36 48.11
N GLN A 253 24.13 -27.60 47.69
CA GLN A 253 23.85 -27.97 46.29
C GLN A 253 22.48 -27.50 45.76
N ASP A 254 21.45 -27.33 46.60
CA ASP A 254 20.09 -27.01 46.12
C ASP A 254 20.02 -25.68 45.35
N LYS A 255 20.73 -24.64 45.78
CA LYS A 255 20.73 -23.33 45.09
C LYS A 255 21.45 -23.39 43.73
N GLN A 256 22.50 -24.20 43.60
CA GLN A 256 23.28 -24.35 42.36
C GLN A 256 22.57 -25.26 41.35
N VAL A 257 21.88 -26.31 41.81
CA VAL A 257 21.05 -27.17 40.97
C VAL A 257 19.87 -26.40 40.37
N ILE A 258 19.23 -25.51 41.15
CA ILE A 258 18.16 -24.63 40.67
C ILE A 258 18.68 -23.65 39.59
N GLN A 259 19.89 -23.10 39.75
CA GLN A 259 20.48 -22.22 38.72
C GLN A 259 20.82 -22.95 37.41
N ILE A 260 21.32 -24.19 37.49
CA ILE A 260 21.61 -25.01 36.30
C ILE A 260 20.32 -25.35 35.55
N ALA A 261 19.27 -25.77 36.26
CA ALA A 261 17.97 -26.04 35.66
C ALA A 261 17.40 -24.79 34.95
N ARG A 262 17.60 -23.60 35.53
CA ARG A 262 17.20 -22.32 34.93
C ARG A 262 17.94 -22.01 33.64
N HIS A 263 19.26 -22.23 33.62
CA HIS A 263 20.06 -22.02 32.41
C HIS A 263 19.81 -23.07 31.33
N GLU A 264 19.48 -24.31 31.70
CA GLU A 264 19.05 -25.35 30.76
C GLU A 264 17.69 -25.01 30.12
N GLU A 265 16.76 -24.46 30.91
CA GLU A 265 15.48 -23.96 30.43
C GLU A 265 15.65 -22.75 29.49
N GLU A 266 16.55 -21.82 29.84
CA GLU A 266 16.92 -20.68 28.98
C GLU A 266 17.54 -21.14 27.65
N ALA A 267 18.49 -22.08 27.68
CA ALA A 267 19.10 -22.63 26.46
C ALA A 267 18.07 -23.36 25.59
N CYS A 268 17.14 -24.10 26.20
CA CYS A 268 16.05 -24.77 25.49
C CYS A 268 15.10 -23.77 24.81
N ASN A 269 14.70 -22.72 25.53
CA ASN A 269 13.87 -21.64 25.00
C ASN A 269 14.54 -20.89 23.84
N VAL A 270 15.84 -20.60 23.95
CA VAL A 270 16.57 -19.93 22.86
C VAL A 270 16.70 -20.86 21.65
N ARG A 271 16.92 -22.17 21.86
CA ARG A 271 17.03 -23.17 20.77
C ARG A 271 15.72 -23.33 20.00
N GLU A 272 14.61 -23.38 20.71
CA GLU A 272 13.27 -23.45 20.11
C GLU A 272 13.02 -22.20 19.24
N LYS A 273 13.27 -21.00 19.79
CA LYS A 273 13.13 -19.73 19.06
C LYS A 273 14.02 -19.64 17.82
N VAL A 274 15.25 -20.12 17.88
CA VAL A 274 16.14 -20.18 16.70
C VAL A 274 15.57 -21.13 15.64
N SER A 275 15.02 -22.28 16.03
CA SER A 275 14.40 -23.23 15.09
C SER A 275 13.13 -22.67 14.43
N GLU A 276 12.31 -21.94 15.18
CA GLU A 276 11.11 -21.26 14.66
C GLU A 276 11.49 -20.14 13.69
N ALA A 277 12.52 -19.36 14.03
CA ALA A 277 13.04 -18.31 13.16
C ALA A 277 13.63 -18.87 11.85
N GLN A 278 14.35 -20.00 11.92
CA GLN A 278 14.88 -20.69 10.73
C GLN A 278 13.77 -21.23 9.82
N THR A 279 12.69 -21.78 10.39
CA THR A 279 11.56 -22.32 9.63
C THR A 279 10.79 -21.19 8.95
N SER A 280 10.48 -20.13 9.71
CA SER A 280 9.84 -18.92 9.19
C SER A 280 10.68 -18.25 8.10
N HIS A 281 12.02 -18.29 8.22
CA HIS A 281 12.92 -17.76 7.21
C HIS A 281 12.85 -18.53 5.89
N LYS A 282 12.84 -19.87 5.93
CA LYS A 282 12.71 -20.69 4.71
C LYS A 282 11.40 -20.43 3.97
N GLU A 283 10.30 -20.27 4.71
CA GLU A 283 9.00 -19.94 4.13
C GLU A 283 8.99 -18.54 3.50
N PHE A 284 9.58 -17.55 4.17
CA PHE A 284 9.72 -16.20 3.66
C PHE A 284 10.56 -16.15 2.37
N VAL A 285 11.71 -16.83 2.33
CA VAL A 285 12.58 -16.88 1.14
C VAL A 285 11.85 -17.52 -0.03
N GLY A 286 11.19 -18.66 0.20
CA GLY A 286 10.43 -19.36 -0.84
C GLY A 286 9.28 -18.51 -1.42
N GLN A 287 8.55 -17.79 -0.56
CA GLN A 287 7.53 -16.85 -1.02
C GLN A 287 8.16 -15.71 -1.83
N THR A 288 9.23 -15.11 -1.36
CA THR A 288 9.89 -13.96 -2.00
C THR A 288 10.47 -14.31 -3.37
N GLU A 289 11.11 -15.47 -3.52
CA GLU A 289 11.62 -15.98 -4.81
C GLU A 289 10.49 -16.22 -5.81
N HIS A 290 9.37 -16.80 -5.35
CA HIS A 290 8.18 -16.97 -6.18
C HIS A 290 7.62 -15.63 -6.69
N PHE A 291 7.62 -14.58 -5.85
CA PHE A 291 7.17 -13.23 -6.23
C PHE A 291 8.09 -12.55 -7.25
N LEU A 292 9.40 -12.61 -7.04
CA LEU A 292 10.41 -12.01 -7.92
C LEU A 292 10.54 -12.75 -9.27
N GLY A 293 10.34 -14.07 -9.26
CA GLY A 293 10.40 -14.94 -10.45
C GLY A 293 9.20 -14.75 -11.38
N ASN A 294 7.99 -14.56 -10.83
CA ASN A 294 6.75 -14.47 -11.60
C ASN A 294 6.39 -13.05 -12.07
N GLY A 295 7.22 -12.05 -11.80
CA GLY A 295 7.01 -10.68 -12.29
C GLY A 295 5.88 -9.91 -11.58
N ILE A 296 5.66 -10.21 -10.30
CA ILE A 296 4.60 -9.60 -9.48
C ILE A 296 4.94 -8.15 -9.08
N PRO A 297 3.96 -7.22 -9.01
CA PRO A 297 4.20 -5.81 -8.65
C PRO A 297 4.94 -5.59 -7.34
N SER A 298 5.82 -4.59 -7.35
CA SER A 298 6.73 -4.16 -6.28
C SER A 298 6.03 -3.92 -4.92
N GLY A 299 4.83 -3.34 -4.92
CA GLY A 299 4.09 -3.03 -3.70
C GLY A 299 3.69 -4.26 -2.87
N VAL A 300 3.46 -5.41 -3.52
CA VAL A 300 3.05 -6.63 -2.81
C VAL A 300 4.24 -7.34 -2.18
N ALA A 301 5.35 -7.40 -2.90
CA ALA A 301 6.59 -7.92 -2.34
C ALA A 301 7.13 -7.02 -1.20
N ALA A 302 6.94 -5.71 -1.28
CA ALA A 302 7.24 -4.80 -0.17
C ALA A 302 6.38 -5.09 1.08
N GLY A 303 5.10 -5.44 0.90
CA GLY A 303 4.21 -5.87 1.98
C GLY A 303 4.65 -7.18 2.65
N VAL A 304 5.14 -8.15 1.86
CA VAL A 304 5.74 -9.38 2.39
C VAL A 304 6.98 -9.07 3.22
N ILE A 305 7.89 -8.21 2.73
CA ILE A 305 9.09 -7.76 3.46
C ILE A 305 8.71 -7.04 4.77
N ALA A 306 7.71 -6.16 4.73
CA ALA A 306 7.24 -5.45 5.93
C ALA A 306 6.56 -6.40 6.94
N GLY A 307 5.78 -7.37 6.47
CA GLY A 307 5.20 -8.42 7.30
C GLY A 307 6.28 -9.31 7.94
N GLY A 308 7.33 -9.65 7.18
CA GLY A 308 8.52 -10.35 7.70
C GLY A 308 9.26 -9.55 8.77
N GLN A 309 9.39 -8.22 8.61
CA GLN A 309 9.97 -7.34 9.62
C GLN A 309 9.11 -7.24 10.91
N GLY A 310 7.79 -7.26 10.77
CA GLY A 310 6.85 -7.34 11.90
C GLY A 310 6.99 -8.65 12.66
N PHE A 311 7.06 -9.77 11.93
CA PHE A 311 7.25 -11.11 12.51
C PHE A 311 8.62 -11.24 13.20
N GLN A 312 9.69 -10.70 12.57
CA GLN A 312 11.04 -10.66 13.14
C GLN A 312 11.09 -9.75 14.38
N SER A 313 10.40 -8.60 14.39
CA SER A 313 10.29 -7.76 15.58
C SER A 313 9.53 -8.46 16.70
N SER A 314 8.44 -9.19 16.42
CA SER A 314 7.75 -9.96 17.46
C SER A 314 8.62 -11.09 18.01
N ALA A 315 9.39 -11.79 17.16
CA ALA A 315 10.31 -12.84 17.58
C ALA A 315 11.54 -12.29 18.35
N LEU A 316 12.05 -11.11 17.98
CA LEU A 316 13.22 -10.47 18.60
C LEU A 316 12.88 -9.58 19.82
N VAL A 317 11.73 -8.91 19.87
CA VAL A 317 11.31 -8.05 21.00
C VAL A 317 10.96 -8.89 22.22
N TYR A 318 10.52 -10.14 22.03
CA TYR A 318 10.41 -11.12 23.12
C TYR A 318 11.78 -11.67 23.61
N SER A 319 12.91 -11.14 23.10
CA SER A 319 14.27 -11.48 23.55
C SER A 319 14.94 -10.40 24.43
N ASP A 320 14.44 -9.16 24.45
CA ASP A 320 15.02 -8.07 25.28
C ASP A 320 14.74 -8.23 26.77
N GLY A 321 13.85 -9.15 27.17
CA GLY A 321 13.69 -9.55 28.57
C GLY A 321 14.90 -10.29 29.15
N ALA A 322 15.83 -10.78 28.31
CA ALA A 322 17.00 -11.55 28.74
C ALA A 322 18.30 -10.72 28.82
N GLN A 323 18.36 -9.54 28.19
CA GLN A 323 19.57 -8.70 28.17
C GLN A 323 19.86 -7.99 29.50
N ALA A 324 18.91 -7.95 30.44
CA ALA A 324 19.07 -7.21 31.70
C ALA A 324 19.93 -7.93 32.78
N PHE A 325 20.40 -9.16 32.56
CA PHE A 325 21.10 -9.94 33.60
C PHE A 325 22.57 -10.26 33.32
N ALA A 326 23.06 -10.12 32.08
CA ALA A 326 24.45 -10.40 31.73
C ALA A 326 25.46 -9.41 32.38
N GLY A 327 24.99 -8.23 32.83
CA GLY A 327 25.83 -7.20 33.44
C GLY A 327 26.24 -7.46 34.90
N ASN A 328 25.63 -8.43 35.60
CA ASN A 328 25.85 -8.60 37.05
C ASN A 328 26.69 -9.83 37.44
N PHE A 329 27.17 -10.63 36.48
CA PHE A 329 27.85 -11.89 36.82
C PHE A 329 29.38 -11.78 36.97
N LEU A 330 29.99 -10.71 36.46
CA LEU A 330 31.45 -10.49 36.59
C LEU A 330 31.88 -9.94 37.97
N CYS A 331 30.95 -9.68 38.90
CA CYS A 331 31.25 -9.04 40.19
C CYS A 331 31.01 -9.93 41.42
N THR A 332 30.67 -11.22 41.27
CA THR A 332 30.32 -12.09 42.42
C THR A 332 31.11 -13.39 42.50
N VAL A 333 32.13 -13.58 41.64
CA VAL A 333 33.07 -14.72 41.74
C VAL A 333 34.53 -14.25 41.72
N MET A 334 34.82 -13.09 42.31
CA MET A 334 36.18 -12.71 42.71
C MET A 334 36.26 -12.45 44.19
#